data_AF-A0AA37VP24-F1
#
_entry.id   AF-A0AA37VP24-F1
#
_cell.length_a   1.000
_cell.length_b   1.000
_cell.length_c   1.000
_cell.angle_alpha   90.00
_cell.angle_beta   90.00
_cell.angle_gamma   90.00
#
_symmetry.space_group_name_H-M   'P 1'
#
loop_
_entity.id
_entity.type
_entity.pdbx_description
1 polymer ?
#
loop_
_entity_poly.entity_id
_entity_poly.type
_entity_poly.pdbx_seq_one_letter_code
_entity_poly.pdbx_strand_id
1 'polypeptide(L)'
;MDINIFISLDELIELSKTLSNNTGLTAYGANSTETPYQPLTTSNNYEWGNAFKIDVLIGPPPDQSNISDLPQHQVSREVRSNFITISYGGEDDFALGASRFSADPSPTSRSVNKDLRKLLKKYAHPGVKTCNGDIVSNHFWTDGALVSGKKWHRFLRTGIYQAKNQEQGYTAQITMKNKSENK
;
A
#
# COMPACT_ATOMS: atom_id res chain seq x y z
N MET A 1 -1.30 -10.52 8.40
CA MET A 1 -2.13 -9.71 7.48
C MET A 1 -1.38 -9.65 6.15
N ASP A 2 -2.08 -9.76 5.01
CA ASP A 2 -1.48 -9.55 3.69
C ASP A 2 -2.57 -9.05 2.73
N ILE A 3 -2.54 -7.76 2.42
CA ILE A 3 -3.53 -7.09 1.56
C ILE A 3 -2.79 -6.22 0.55
N ASN A 4 -3.16 -6.36 -0.73
CA ASN A 4 -2.60 -5.54 -1.81
C ASN A 4 -3.65 -4.53 -2.29
N ILE A 5 -3.25 -3.27 -2.43
CA ILE A 5 -4.14 -2.18 -2.80
C ILE A 5 -3.50 -1.34 -3.91
N PHE A 6 -4.12 -1.27 -5.08
CA PHE A 6 -3.78 -0.29 -6.11
C PHE A 6 -4.32 1.06 -5.66
N ILE A 7 -3.43 2.00 -5.36
CA ILE A 7 -3.76 3.28 -4.72
C ILE A 7 -2.74 4.35 -5.14
N SER A 8 -3.14 5.61 -5.24
CA SER A 8 -2.20 6.71 -5.48
C SER A 8 -1.32 6.97 -4.25
N LEU A 9 -0.23 7.74 -4.40
CA LEU A 9 0.60 8.10 -3.24
C LEU A 9 -0.19 8.93 -2.22
N ASP A 10 -0.91 9.94 -2.70
CA ASP A 10 -1.70 10.84 -1.85
C ASP A 10 -2.78 10.06 -1.10
N GLU A 11 -3.50 9.17 -1.80
CA GLU A 11 -4.49 8.29 -1.17
C GLU A 11 -3.85 7.34 -0.16
N LEU A 12 -2.64 6.83 -0.41
CA LEU A 12 -1.92 5.99 0.54
C LEU A 12 -1.56 6.74 1.82
N ILE A 13 -1.06 7.97 1.68
CA ILE A 13 -0.68 8.83 2.79
C ILE A 13 -1.93 9.14 3.63
N GLU A 14 -3.03 9.54 2.98
CA GLU A 14 -4.30 9.83 3.67
C GLU A 14 -4.91 8.59 4.32
N LEU A 15 -4.83 7.42 3.67
CA LEU A 15 -5.25 6.15 4.27
C LEU A 15 -4.41 5.83 5.51
N SER A 16 -3.09 6.01 5.44
CA SER A 16 -2.18 5.74 6.55
C SER A 16 -2.45 6.66 7.74
N LYS A 17 -2.68 7.95 7.50
CA LYS A 17 -3.10 8.92 8.53
C LYS A 17 -4.45 8.55 9.14
N THR A 18 -5.42 8.18 8.31
CA THR A 18 -6.75 7.77 8.78
C THR A 18 -6.68 6.52 9.67
N LEU A 19 -5.85 5.54 9.30
CA LEU A 19 -5.60 4.35 10.11
C LEU A 19 -4.92 4.72 11.45
N SER A 20 -3.91 5.58 11.40
CA SER A 20 -3.24 6.13 12.59
C SER A 20 -4.25 6.73 13.57
N ASN A 21 -5.10 7.64 13.08
CA ASN A 21 -6.09 8.35 13.87
C ASN A 21 -7.16 7.42 14.45
N ASN A 22 -7.67 6.48 13.66
CA ASN A 22 -8.72 5.56 14.12
C ASN A 22 -8.24 4.57 15.20
N THR A 23 -6.93 4.26 15.20
CA THR A 23 -6.36 3.23 16.07
C THR A 23 -5.53 3.79 17.23
N GLY A 24 -5.31 5.11 17.28
CA GLY A 24 -4.42 5.74 18.26
C GLY A 24 -2.94 5.39 18.07
N LEU A 25 -2.59 4.83 16.92
CA LEU A 25 -1.22 4.49 16.54
C LEU A 25 -0.55 5.67 15.83
N THR A 26 0.74 5.56 15.57
CA THR A 26 1.49 6.51 14.75
C THR A 26 1.89 5.87 13.43
N ALA A 27 1.68 6.60 12.33
CA ALA A 27 2.19 6.27 11.02
C ALA A 27 3.54 6.95 10.82
N TYR A 28 4.54 6.19 10.40
CA TYR A 28 5.90 6.63 10.12
C TYR A 28 6.22 6.34 8.67
N GLY A 29 7.02 7.17 8.00
CA GLY A 29 7.47 6.88 6.64
C GLY A 29 8.94 7.13 6.42
N ALA A 30 9.50 6.38 5.48
CA ALA A 30 10.84 6.53 4.96
C ALA A 30 10.79 6.39 3.43
N ASN A 31 11.49 7.27 2.74
CA ASN A 31 11.53 7.37 1.27
C ASN A 31 12.75 6.68 0.64
N SER A 32 13.63 6.07 1.44
CA SER A 32 14.76 5.27 0.99
C SER A 32 15.21 4.30 2.10
N THR A 33 16.09 3.36 1.77
CA THR A 33 16.67 2.43 2.76
C THR A 33 17.62 3.12 3.74
N GLU A 34 18.17 4.27 3.34
CA GLU A 34 19.17 5.03 4.08
C GLU A 34 18.55 6.11 4.97
N THR A 35 17.29 6.49 4.71
CA THR A 35 16.61 7.53 5.47
C THR A 35 15.91 6.95 6.70
N PRO A 36 16.02 7.62 7.88
CA PRO A 36 15.25 7.26 9.06
C PRO A 36 13.75 7.34 8.83
N TYR A 37 12.99 6.54 9.58
CA TYR A 37 11.54 6.69 9.64
C TYR A 37 11.15 7.99 10.34
N GLN A 38 10.27 8.79 9.77
CA GLN A 38 9.75 9.99 10.41
C GLN A 38 8.24 9.90 10.56
N PRO A 39 7.64 10.44 11.64
CA PRO A 39 6.19 10.55 11.73
C PRO A 39 5.61 11.22 10.49
N LEU A 40 4.53 10.63 9.96
CA LEU A 40 3.81 11.19 8.83
C LEU A 40 3.13 12.49 9.26
N THR A 41 3.57 13.60 8.68
CA THR A 41 3.01 14.94 8.93
C THR A 41 2.55 15.55 7.61
N THR A 42 1.87 16.70 7.63
CA THR A 42 1.47 17.38 6.40
C THR A 42 2.68 17.96 5.64
N SER A 43 3.77 18.28 6.33
CA SER A 43 4.94 18.96 5.77
C SER A 43 5.94 18.06 5.04
N ASN A 44 6.04 16.77 5.38
CA ASN A 44 7.02 15.86 4.77
C ASN A 44 6.49 15.07 3.55
N ASN A 45 5.22 15.22 3.16
CA ASN A 45 4.61 14.46 2.05
C ASN A 45 5.17 14.86 0.67
N TYR A 46 5.57 16.12 0.48
CA TYR A 46 6.00 16.63 -0.83
C TYR A 46 7.35 16.05 -1.29
N GLU A 47 8.24 15.73 -0.35
CA GLU A 47 9.57 15.15 -0.65
C GLU A 47 9.48 13.71 -1.18
N TRP A 48 8.31 13.08 -1.06
CA TRP A 48 8.10 11.68 -1.42
C TRP A 48 7.64 11.49 -2.86
N GLY A 49 7.19 12.54 -3.55
CA GLY A 49 6.72 12.44 -4.93
C GLY A 49 7.77 11.92 -5.93
N ASN A 50 9.05 12.09 -5.61
CA ASN A 50 10.19 11.61 -6.40
C ASN A 50 10.83 10.32 -5.86
N ALA A 51 10.31 9.77 -4.75
CA ALA A 51 10.89 8.61 -4.12
C ALA A 51 10.62 7.36 -4.95
N PHE A 52 11.68 6.61 -5.21
CA PHE A 52 11.57 5.36 -5.95
C PHE A 52 10.80 4.28 -5.17
N LYS A 53 10.96 4.27 -3.84
CA LYS A 53 10.29 3.35 -2.93
C LYS A 53 9.92 4.09 -1.65
N ILE A 54 8.71 3.89 -1.17
CA ILE A 54 8.25 4.45 0.10
C ILE A 54 7.86 3.28 1.00
N ASP A 55 8.40 3.25 2.22
CA ASP A 55 8.01 2.31 3.26
C ASP A 55 7.32 3.09 4.37
N VAL A 56 6.09 2.70 4.69
CA VAL A 56 5.31 3.27 5.79
C VAL A 56 5.12 2.21 6.86
N LEU A 57 5.33 2.58 8.12
CA LEU A 57 5.07 1.74 9.28
C LEU A 57 3.94 2.33 10.10
N ILE A 58 3.00 1.50 10.55
CA ILE A 58 1.95 1.91 11.50
C ILE A 58 2.09 1.08 12.76
N GLY A 59 2.31 1.73 13.91
CA GLY A 59 2.54 1.05 15.18
C GLY A 59 2.58 2.00 16.37
N PRO A 60 3.18 1.58 17.50
CA PRO A 60 3.23 2.36 18.71
C PRO A 60 3.79 3.79 18.50
N PRO A 61 3.38 4.76 19.33
CA PRO A 61 3.87 6.13 19.25
C PRO A 61 5.38 6.26 19.57
N PRO A 62 6.01 7.41 19.27
CA PRO A 62 7.47 7.56 19.35
C PRO A 62 8.04 7.40 20.76
N ASP A 63 7.25 7.75 21.79
CA ASP A 63 7.57 7.52 23.20
C ASP A 63 7.58 6.03 23.60
N GLN A 64 7.00 5.18 22.75
CA GLN A 64 6.88 3.73 22.93
C GLN A 64 7.67 2.94 21.87
N SER A 65 8.39 3.63 20.98
CA SER A 65 9.19 2.98 19.93
C SER A 65 10.39 3.81 19.48
N ASN A 66 11.56 3.17 19.39
CA ASN A 66 12.80 3.81 18.94
C ASN A 66 12.95 3.87 17.41
N ILE A 67 11.84 3.82 16.66
CA ILE A 67 11.89 3.65 15.21
C ILE A 67 12.20 4.96 14.47
N SER A 68 11.89 6.10 15.10
CA SER A 68 11.95 7.44 14.50
C SER A 68 13.37 7.90 14.11
N ASP A 69 14.40 7.25 14.67
CA ASP A 69 15.81 7.62 14.42
C ASP A 69 16.56 6.53 13.63
N LEU A 70 15.88 5.44 13.28
CA LEU A 70 16.52 4.29 12.63
C LEU A 70 16.24 4.28 11.12
N PRO A 71 17.30 4.24 10.28
CA PRO A 71 17.18 3.90 8.87
C PRO A 71 16.51 2.53 8.67
N GLN A 72 15.84 2.34 7.53
CA GLN A 72 15.09 1.10 7.27
C GLN A 72 15.91 -0.18 7.45
N HIS A 73 17.19 -0.14 7.04
CA HIS A 73 18.11 -1.28 7.11
C HIS A 73 18.56 -1.63 8.53
N GLN A 74 18.37 -0.73 9.50
CA GLN A 74 18.73 -0.91 10.90
C GLN A 74 17.55 -1.37 11.77
N VAL A 75 16.32 -1.30 11.25
CA VAL A 75 15.14 -1.76 11.98
C VAL A 75 15.07 -3.29 11.93
N SER A 76 15.33 -3.93 13.08
CA SER A 76 15.30 -5.38 13.22
C SER A 76 13.91 -5.96 12.97
N ARG A 77 13.85 -7.26 12.66
CA ARG A 77 12.58 -7.97 12.46
C ARG A 77 11.72 -7.98 13.72
N GLU A 78 12.33 -8.12 14.89
CA GLU A 78 11.63 -8.10 16.17
C GLU A 78 10.98 -6.74 16.44
N VAL A 79 11.63 -5.65 16.04
CA VAL A 79 11.01 -4.31 16.13
C VAL A 79 9.82 -4.22 15.18
N ARG A 80 9.93 -4.73 13.95
CA ARG A 80 8.85 -4.71 12.95
C ARG A 80 7.63 -5.55 13.32
N SER A 81 7.75 -6.57 14.18
CA SER A 81 6.63 -7.50 14.48
C SER A 81 5.42 -6.83 15.13
N ASN A 82 5.62 -5.68 15.79
CA ASN A 82 4.55 -4.88 16.40
C ASN A 82 4.00 -3.80 15.47
N PHE A 83 4.50 -3.70 14.24
CA PHE A 83 4.10 -2.72 13.25
C PHE A 83 3.38 -3.39 12.09
N ILE A 84 2.58 -2.59 11.39
CA ILE A 84 2.17 -2.87 10.03
C ILE A 84 3.17 -2.24 9.08
N THR A 85 3.70 -3.03 8.16
CA THR A 85 4.56 -2.57 7.07
C THR A 85 3.74 -2.37 5.80
N ILE A 86 3.87 -1.18 5.23
CA ILE A 86 3.20 -0.75 4.01
C ILE A 86 4.28 -0.36 3.01
N SER A 87 4.47 -1.18 1.98
CA SER A 87 5.46 -0.89 0.95
C SER A 87 4.79 -0.39 -0.32
N TYR A 88 5.21 0.78 -0.79
CA TYR A 88 4.73 1.46 -1.99
C TYR A 88 5.84 1.49 -3.05
N GLY A 89 5.56 0.97 -4.25
CA GLY A 89 6.42 1.12 -5.43
C GLY A 89 7.63 0.18 -5.55
N GLY A 90 7.60 -1.05 -5.01
CA GLY A 90 8.75 -1.97 -5.07
C GLY A 90 9.02 -2.60 -6.45
N GLU A 91 10.28 -2.96 -6.73
CA GLU A 91 10.81 -3.34 -8.07
C GLU A 91 10.65 -4.81 -8.52
N ASP A 92 10.37 -5.75 -7.63
CA ASP A 92 10.55 -7.17 -7.98
C ASP A 92 9.25 -7.99 -8.01
N ASP A 93 8.66 -8.32 -6.86
CA ASP A 93 7.48 -9.20 -6.81
C ASP A 93 6.14 -8.45 -6.72
N PHE A 94 6.19 -7.17 -6.38
CA PHE A 94 5.03 -6.27 -6.18
C PHE A 94 5.11 -5.02 -7.07
N ALA A 95 5.85 -5.11 -8.19
CA ALA A 95 6.06 -4.08 -9.21
C ALA A 95 4.81 -3.68 -10.01
N LEU A 96 3.65 -3.74 -9.36
CA LEU A 96 2.32 -3.63 -9.93
C LEU A 96 1.62 -2.36 -9.46
N GLY A 97 2.32 -1.25 -9.20
CA GLY A 97 1.68 -0.02 -8.73
C GLY A 97 0.82 -0.18 -7.45
N ALA A 98 0.87 -1.34 -6.80
CA ALA A 98 0.06 -1.74 -5.67
C ALA A 98 0.89 -1.57 -4.40
N SER A 99 0.24 -1.07 -3.36
CA SER A 99 0.79 -0.98 -2.02
C SER A 99 0.48 -2.28 -1.28
N ARG A 100 1.50 -2.87 -0.66
CA ARG A 100 1.34 -4.09 0.13
C ARG A 100 1.28 -3.76 1.60
N PHE A 101 0.18 -4.16 2.25
CA PHE A 101 -0.04 -4.06 3.68
C PHE A 101 0.25 -5.43 4.31
N SER A 102 1.34 -5.53 5.06
CA SER A 102 1.82 -6.77 5.65
C SER A 102 2.10 -6.59 7.14
N ALA A 103 1.84 -7.62 7.92
CA ALA A 103 2.15 -7.64 9.34
C ALA A 103 2.09 -9.04 9.92
N ASP A 104 2.93 -9.28 10.93
CA ASP A 104 2.87 -10.48 11.76
C ASP A 104 1.56 -10.52 12.58
N PRO A 105 1.12 -11.71 13.03
CA PRO A 105 -0.07 -11.83 13.87
C PRO A 105 0.17 -11.18 15.25
N SER A 106 -0.31 -9.96 15.44
CA SER A 106 -0.19 -9.19 16.68
C SER A 106 -1.52 -8.50 17.01
N PRO A 107 -1.75 -8.08 18.27
CA PRO A 107 -2.95 -7.30 18.61
C PRO A 107 -3.07 -6.03 17.76
N THR A 108 -1.96 -5.34 17.52
CA THR A 108 -1.87 -4.17 16.62
C THR A 108 -2.36 -4.53 15.23
N SER A 109 -1.85 -5.63 14.65
CA SER A 109 -2.22 -6.01 13.28
C SER A 109 -3.68 -6.42 13.15
N ARG A 110 -4.27 -7.03 14.19
CA ARG A 110 -5.71 -7.34 14.23
C ARG A 110 -6.56 -6.06 14.27
N SER A 111 -6.19 -5.09 15.11
CA SER A 111 -6.91 -3.82 15.26
C SER A 111 -6.91 -3.04 13.95
N VAL A 112 -5.73 -2.81 13.38
CA VAL A 112 -5.62 -2.04 12.14
C VAL A 112 -6.22 -2.79 10.94
N ASN A 113 -6.07 -4.12 10.84
CA ASN A 113 -6.71 -4.89 9.76
C ASN A 113 -8.25 -4.76 9.81
N LYS A 114 -8.84 -4.70 11.01
CA LYS A 114 -10.29 -4.48 11.17
C LYS A 114 -10.70 -3.12 10.60
N ASP A 115 -9.97 -2.06 10.91
CA ASP A 115 -10.30 -0.71 10.43
C ASP A 115 -9.94 -0.50 8.96
N LEU A 116 -8.82 -1.05 8.49
CA LEU A 116 -8.46 -1.09 7.08
C LEU A 116 -9.57 -1.74 6.26
N ARG A 117 -10.11 -2.88 6.68
CA ARG A 117 -11.21 -3.54 5.97
C ARG A 117 -12.50 -2.71 5.95
N LYS A 118 -12.77 -1.89 6.98
CA LYS A 118 -13.91 -0.96 6.96
C LYS A 118 -13.67 0.17 5.95
N LEU A 119 -12.48 0.76 5.93
CA LEU A 119 -12.10 1.81 4.99
C LEU A 119 -12.13 1.30 3.55
N LEU A 120 -11.58 0.11 3.29
CA LEU A 120 -11.60 -0.51 1.97
C LEU A 120 -13.02 -0.74 1.46
N LYS A 121 -13.95 -1.16 2.32
CA LYS A 121 -15.37 -1.29 1.91
C LYS A 121 -16.02 0.03 1.51
N LYS A 122 -15.49 1.16 1.99
CA LYS A 122 -16.05 2.49 1.74
C LYS A 122 -15.38 3.20 0.56
N TYR A 123 -14.08 3.03 0.41
CA TYR A 123 -13.24 3.86 -0.47
C TYR A 123 -12.51 3.09 -1.57
N ALA A 124 -12.55 1.76 -1.54
CA ALA A 124 -11.89 0.93 -2.54
C ALA A 124 -12.86 -0.09 -3.15
N HIS A 125 -12.51 -0.54 -4.34
CA HIS A 125 -13.22 -1.57 -5.07
C HIS A 125 -12.51 -2.92 -4.85
N PRO A 126 -13.26 -3.99 -4.54
CA PRO A 126 -12.66 -5.30 -4.37
C PRO A 126 -12.36 -5.95 -5.73
N GLY A 127 -11.28 -6.72 -5.76
CA GLY A 127 -10.95 -7.59 -6.87
C GLY A 127 -10.20 -6.89 -8.00
N VAL A 128 -9.21 -7.59 -8.54
CA VAL A 128 -8.57 -7.24 -9.82
C VAL A 128 -8.58 -8.46 -10.74
N LYS A 129 -8.57 -8.22 -12.06
CA LYS A 129 -8.50 -9.27 -13.07
C LYS A 129 -7.06 -9.49 -13.51
N THR A 130 -6.62 -10.73 -13.58
CA THR A 130 -5.36 -11.09 -14.24
C THR A 130 -5.51 -10.96 -15.76
N CYS A 131 -4.39 -11.04 -16.47
CA CYS A 131 -4.38 -11.14 -17.93
C CYS A 131 -5.13 -12.35 -18.50
N ASN A 132 -5.25 -13.43 -17.74
CA ASN A 132 -6.00 -14.62 -18.11
C ASN A 132 -7.52 -14.47 -17.85
N GLY A 133 -7.96 -13.35 -17.27
CA GLY A 133 -9.35 -13.10 -16.90
C GLY A 133 -9.72 -13.60 -15.50
N ASP A 134 -8.80 -14.24 -14.76
CA ASP A 134 -9.04 -14.71 -13.41
C ASP A 134 -9.22 -13.54 -12.44
N ILE A 135 -10.15 -13.67 -11.50
CA ILE A 135 -10.40 -12.66 -10.48
C ILE A 135 -9.58 -12.97 -9.23
N VAL A 136 -8.78 -12.00 -8.80
CA VAL A 136 -8.00 -12.04 -7.57
C VAL A 136 -8.72 -11.23 -6.49
N SER A 137 -9.45 -11.93 -5.63
CA SER A 137 -10.38 -11.33 -4.65
C SER A 137 -9.73 -10.69 -3.41
N ASN A 138 -8.46 -11.00 -3.14
CA ASN A 138 -7.70 -10.44 -2.01
C ASN A 138 -6.94 -9.14 -2.35
N HIS A 139 -7.17 -8.59 -3.54
CA HIS A 139 -6.64 -7.30 -3.98
C HIS A 139 -7.76 -6.25 -4.03
N PHE A 140 -7.41 -4.99 -3.86
CA PHE A 140 -8.33 -3.85 -3.90
C PHE A 140 -7.76 -2.76 -4.78
N TRP A 141 -8.60 -1.88 -5.30
CA TRP A 141 -8.15 -0.71 -6.07
C TRP A 141 -9.01 0.53 -5.81
N THR A 142 -8.43 1.72 -5.89
CA THR A 142 -9.13 3.00 -5.73
C THR A 142 -9.35 3.70 -7.08
N ASP A 143 -10.31 4.62 -7.14
CA ASP A 143 -10.50 5.44 -8.34
C ASP A 143 -9.26 6.30 -8.64
N GLY A 144 -8.57 6.80 -7.61
CA GLY A 144 -7.32 7.54 -7.78
C GLY A 144 -6.21 6.68 -8.39
N ALA A 145 -6.19 5.37 -8.16
CA ALA A 145 -5.26 4.46 -8.82
C ALA A 145 -5.50 4.39 -10.34
N LEU A 146 -6.75 4.42 -10.80
CA LEU A 146 -7.08 4.47 -12.23
C LEU A 146 -6.68 5.82 -12.86
N VAL A 147 -7.00 6.92 -12.18
CA VAL A 147 -6.71 8.28 -12.69
C VAL A 147 -5.20 8.56 -12.70
N SER A 148 -4.44 7.99 -11.77
CA SER A 148 -2.99 8.18 -11.69
C SER A 148 -2.21 7.66 -12.90
N GLY A 149 -2.84 6.85 -13.77
CA GLY A 149 -2.19 6.23 -14.92
C GLY A 149 -1.09 5.22 -14.53
N LYS A 150 -1.01 4.83 -13.25
CA LYS A 150 -0.06 3.83 -12.79
C LYS A 150 -0.23 2.54 -13.58
N LYS A 151 0.89 1.96 -13.99
CA LYS A 151 0.90 0.65 -14.63
C LYS A 151 0.61 -0.42 -13.59
N TRP A 152 -0.49 -1.14 -13.76
CA TRP A 152 -0.83 -2.33 -12.97
C TRP A 152 -0.21 -3.58 -13.60
N HIS A 153 0.89 -3.43 -14.36
CA HIS A 153 1.57 -4.49 -15.09
C HIS A 153 2.76 -5.04 -14.31
N ARG A 154 3.00 -6.35 -14.42
CA ARG A 154 4.09 -7.04 -13.73
C ARG A 154 5.36 -6.83 -14.55
N PHE A 155 6.26 -5.98 -14.08
CA PHE A 155 7.63 -6.04 -14.56
C PHE A 155 8.31 -7.21 -13.84
N LEU A 156 8.62 -8.28 -14.56
CA LEU A 156 9.47 -9.34 -14.02
C LEU A 156 10.90 -8.79 -13.94
N ARG A 157 11.27 -8.29 -12.75
CA ARG A 157 12.61 -7.81 -12.32
C ARG A 157 13.13 -6.52 -12.97
N THR A 158 14.03 -5.89 -12.22
CA THR A 158 15.00 -4.89 -12.71
C THR A 158 15.73 -5.40 -13.96
N GLY A 159 15.52 -4.70 -15.08
CA GLY A 159 16.32 -4.87 -16.29
C GLY A 159 15.60 -5.55 -17.46
N ILE A 160 15.40 -4.74 -18.51
CA ILE A 160 15.07 -5.11 -19.90
C ILE A 160 13.60 -5.43 -20.17
N TYR A 161 12.97 -4.50 -20.88
CA TYR A 161 11.69 -4.68 -21.56
C TYR A 161 11.73 -5.89 -22.51
N GLN A 162 10.84 -6.87 -22.28
CA GLN A 162 10.67 -8.03 -23.16
C GLN A 162 9.21 -8.09 -23.62
N ALA A 163 8.96 -8.34 -24.91
CA ALA A 163 7.62 -8.33 -25.51
C ALA A 163 6.63 -9.26 -24.79
N LYS A 164 7.08 -10.43 -24.31
CA LYS A 164 6.28 -11.38 -23.53
C LYS A 164 5.80 -10.87 -22.16
N ASN A 165 6.39 -9.78 -21.66
CA ASN A 165 6.00 -9.14 -20.40
C ASN A 165 4.98 -8.01 -20.59
N GLN A 166 4.61 -7.67 -21.84
CA GLN A 166 3.60 -6.65 -22.13
C GLN A 166 2.22 -7.02 -21.57
N GLU A 167 1.92 -8.32 -21.51
CA GLU A 167 0.59 -8.82 -21.17
C GLU A 167 0.47 -9.32 -19.73
N GLN A 168 1.54 -9.32 -18.93
CA GLN A 168 1.45 -9.76 -17.53
C GLN A 168 1.05 -8.60 -16.62
N GLY A 169 -0.06 -8.72 -15.90
CA GLY A 169 -0.56 -7.64 -15.04
C GLY A 169 -1.96 -7.86 -14.47
N TYR A 170 -2.42 -6.84 -13.77
CA TYR A 170 -3.75 -6.74 -13.21
C TYR A 170 -4.53 -5.59 -13.86
N THR A 171 -5.85 -5.72 -13.92
CA THR A 171 -6.76 -4.65 -14.33
C THR A 171 -7.92 -4.55 -13.36
N ALA A 172 -8.58 -3.39 -13.30
CA ALA A 172 -9.73 -3.19 -12.44
C ALA A 172 -10.85 -4.19 -12.77
N GLN A 173 -11.38 -4.88 -11.75
CA GLN A 173 -12.63 -5.61 -11.90
C GLN A 173 -13.79 -4.61 -11.89
N ILE A 174 -14.06 -4.00 -13.04
CA ILE A 174 -15.21 -3.13 -13.21
C ILE A 174 -16.45 -4.01 -13.37
N THR A 175 -17.27 -4.06 -12.33
CA THR A 175 -18.60 -4.65 -12.43
C THR A 175 -19.53 -3.57 -12.97
N MET A 176 -19.87 -3.63 -14.26
CA MET A 176 -20.90 -2.74 -14.80
C MET A 176 -22.19 -3.03 -14.04
N LYS A 177 -22.64 -2.08 -13.21
CA LYS A 177 -24.04 -2.09 -12.79
C LYS A 177 -24.83 -1.83 -14.06
N ASN A 178 -25.48 -2.86 -14.58
CA ASN A 178 -26.52 -2.66 -15.58
C ASN A 178 -27.53 -1.71 -14.94
N LYS A 179 -27.48 -0.44 -15.34
CA LYS A 179 -28.58 0.50 -15.14
C LYS A 179 -29.67 -0.07 -16.03
N SER A 180 -30.52 -0.91 -15.45
CA SER A 180 -31.79 -1.25 -16.07
C SER A 180 -32.51 0.08 -16.28
N GLU A 181 -32.52 0.52 -17.53
CA GLU A 181 -33.35 1.61 -18.02
C GLU A 181 -34.79 1.25 -17.67
N ASN A 182 -35.32 1.88 -16.62
CA ASN A 182 -36.76 1.92 -16.42
C ASN A 182 -37.29 3.00 -17.36
N LYS A 183 -38.03 2.50 -18.34
CA LYS A 183 -38.92 3.19 -19.27
C LYS A 183 -39.80 4.23 -18.59
#